data_AF-A0A528TSP7-F1
#
_entry.id   AF-A0A528TSP7-F1
#
_cell.length_a   1.000
_cell.length_b   1.000
_cell.length_c   1.000
_cell.angle_alpha   90.00
_cell.angle_beta   90.00
_cell.angle_gamma   90.00
#
_symmetry.space_group_name_H-M   'P 1'
#
loop_
_entity.id
_entity.type
_entity.pdbx_description
1 polymer ?
#
loop_
_entity_poly.entity_id
_entity_poly.type
_entity_poly.pdbx_seq_one_letter_code
_entity_poly.pdbx_strand_id
1 'polypeptide(L)'
;GKLSGVDPEAIRGAARLYARGGNGAIYYGLGVTEHSQGSTTVMAIANLAMATGNIGRPGVGVNPLRGQNNVQGSCDMGSFPHELPGYRHISGEAVRDIYESLWGVKLDEEPGLRIPNMLDAAVDGSFKGIYIQGEDILQSDPDTKHVAAGLAAMECVVVHDLFLNETANYAHVFLPGSTFLEKDGTFTNAERRINMVRKVLEPKARYADWEAT
;
A
#
# COMPACT_ATOMS: atom_id res chain seq x y z
N GLY A 1 15.20 -10.41 27.84
CA GLY A 1 15.68 -11.80 28.02
C GLY A 1 16.86 -12.07 27.09
N LYS A 2 17.49 -13.25 27.23
CA LYS A 2 18.71 -13.62 26.50
C LYS A 2 18.60 -13.51 24.97
N LEU A 3 17.42 -13.83 24.40
CA LEU A 3 17.18 -13.76 22.95
C LEU A 3 16.87 -12.34 22.45
N SER A 4 16.18 -11.53 23.25
CA SER A 4 15.77 -10.18 22.87
C SER A 4 16.87 -9.13 23.06
N GLY A 5 17.98 -9.45 23.75
CA GLY A 5 19.01 -8.49 24.14
C GLY A 5 18.59 -7.45 25.20
N VAL A 6 17.30 -7.33 25.52
CA VAL A 6 16.77 -6.40 26.53
C VAL A 6 16.85 -6.97 27.95
N ASP A 7 17.17 -6.13 28.95
CA ASP A 7 17.10 -6.48 30.38
C ASP A 7 15.69 -7.00 30.77
N PRO A 8 15.57 -8.19 31.38
CA PRO A 8 14.29 -8.68 31.89
C PRO A 8 13.51 -7.70 32.78
N GLU A 9 14.19 -6.92 33.62
CA GLU A 9 13.50 -5.95 34.50
C GLU A 9 12.96 -4.75 33.71
N ALA A 10 13.67 -4.30 32.67
CA ALA A 10 13.16 -3.27 31.76
C ALA A 10 11.87 -3.73 31.06
N ILE A 11 11.80 -5.00 30.62
CA ILE A 11 10.60 -5.57 30.00
C ILE A 11 9.43 -5.56 31.00
N ARG A 12 9.65 -6.03 32.24
CA ARG A 12 8.61 -6.03 33.28
C ARG A 12 8.15 -4.62 33.64
N GLY A 13 9.09 -3.69 33.76
CA GLY A 13 8.82 -2.28 34.03
C GLY A 13 7.94 -1.65 32.95
N ALA A 14 8.32 -1.80 31.68
CA ALA A 14 7.55 -1.30 30.54
C ALA A 14 6.14 -1.90 30.47
N ALA A 15 6.01 -3.21 30.68
CA ALA A 15 4.70 -3.88 30.69
C ALA A 15 3.79 -3.35 31.81
N ARG A 16 4.32 -3.17 33.03
CA ARG A 16 3.54 -2.59 34.16
C ARG A 16 3.17 -1.14 33.89
N LEU A 17 4.08 -0.36 33.31
CA LEU A 17 3.83 1.04 32.96
C LEU A 17 2.68 1.15 31.95
N TYR A 18 2.75 0.41 30.86
CA TYR A 18 1.71 0.41 29.83
C TYR A 18 0.35 -0.07 30.37
N ALA A 19 0.33 -1.16 31.16
CA ALA A 19 -0.90 -1.71 31.71
C ALA A 19 -1.56 -0.82 32.79
N ARG A 20 -0.82 0.05 33.48
CA ARG A 20 -1.32 0.89 34.58
C ARG A 20 -1.42 2.38 34.23
N GLY A 21 -0.92 2.80 33.07
CA GLY A 21 -0.83 4.21 32.69
C GLY A 21 -2.15 4.93 32.40
N GLY A 22 -3.28 4.22 32.44
CA GLY A 22 -4.59 4.77 32.09
C GLY A 22 -4.80 4.76 30.58
N ASN A 23 -4.56 5.89 29.92
CA ASN A 23 -4.75 6.03 28.47
C ASN A 23 -3.45 5.72 27.71
N GLY A 24 -3.22 4.44 27.38
CA GLY A 24 -2.10 4.00 26.55
C GLY A 24 -2.45 3.99 25.06
N ALA A 25 -1.58 4.55 24.22
CA ALA A 25 -1.69 4.46 22.76
C ALA A 25 -0.42 3.86 22.18
N ILE A 26 -0.57 2.93 21.24
CA ILE A 26 0.55 2.32 20.51
C ILE A 26 0.62 2.96 19.13
N TYR A 27 1.81 3.46 18.78
CA TYR A 27 2.15 3.92 17.44
C TYR A 27 3.26 3.03 16.89
N TYR A 28 3.04 2.44 15.73
CA TYR A 28 4.02 1.52 15.11
C TYR A 28 4.16 1.79 13.61
N GLY A 29 5.28 1.36 13.04
CA GLY A 29 5.61 1.54 11.62
C GLY A 29 6.44 0.37 11.08
N LEU A 30 7.35 0.67 10.17
CA LEU A 30 8.08 -0.34 9.38
C LEU A 30 8.96 -1.28 10.20
N GLY A 31 9.45 -0.84 11.36
CA GLY A 31 10.19 -1.69 12.31
C GLY A 31 9.38 -2.87 12.85
N VAL A 32 8.08 -2.94 12.56
CA VAL A 32 7.20 -4.08 12.83
C VAL A 32 6.86 -4.83 11.55
N THR A 33 6.40 -4.12 10.51
CA THR A 33 5.77 -4.75 9.34
C THR A 33 6.76 -5.37 8.37
N GLU A 34 7.96 -4.81 8.22
CA GLU A 34 8.97 -5.27 7.23
C GLU A 34 9.86 -6.38 7.79
N HIS A 35 9.23 -7.40 8.36
CA HIS A 35 9.90 -8.57 8.92
C HIS A 35 9.14 -9.83 8.54
N SER A 36 9.83 -10.98 8.56
CA SER A 36 9.22 -12.29 8.29
C SER A 36 8.02 -12.62 9.18
N GLN A 37 7.91 -11.97 10.35
CA GLN A 37 6.81 -12.13 11.30
C GLN A 37 6.03 -10.82 11.51
N GLY A 38 5.92 -9.98 10.48
CA GLY A 38 5.26 -8.67 10.57
C GLY A 38 3.80 -8.75 11.02
N SER A 39 2.97 -9.52 10.31
CA SER A 39 1.55 -9.71 10.67
C SER A 39 1.39 -10.27 12.08
N THR A 40 2.22 -11.25 12.46
CA THR A 40 2.23 -11.83 13.82
C THR A 40 2.51 -10.78 14.88
N THR A 41 3.47 -9.89 14.63
CA THR A 41 3.84 -8.82 15.56
C THR A 41 2.74 -7.76 15.66
N VAL A 42 2.08 -7.41 14.55
CA VAL A 42 0.91 -6.52 14.57
C VAL A 42 -0.24 -7.13 15.38
N MET A 43 -0.53 -8.42 15.20
CA MET A 43 -1.53 -9.12 16.02
C MET A 43 -1.15 -9.14 17.51
N ALA A 44 0.13 -9.34 17.83
CA ALA A 44 0.60 -9.27 19.22
C ALA A 44 0.42 -7.87 19.83
N ILE A 45 0.71 -6.81 19.08
CA ILE A 45 0.45 -5.42 19.47
C ILE A 45 -1.04 -5.18 19.73
N ALA A 46 -1.91 -5.65 18.83
CA ALA A 46 -3.36 -5.55 19.00
C ALA A 46 -3.84 -6.30 20.25
N ASN A 47 -3.31 -7.50 20.50
CA ASN A 47 -3.60 -8.29 21.69
C ASN A 47 -3.23 -7.55 22.99
N LEU A 48 -2.10 -6.84 23.02
CA LEU A 48 -1.72 -6.02 24.17
C LEU A 48 -2.70 -4.87 24.40
N ALA A 49 -3.12 -4.16 23.35
CA ALA A 49 -4.10 -3.10 23.47
C ALA A 49 -5.48 -3.61 23.93
N MET A 50 -5.93 -4.77 23.42
CA MET A 50 -7.15 -5.43 23.87
C MET A 50 -7.06 -5.86 25.34
N ALA A 51 -5.96 -6.51 25.74
CA ALA A 51 -5.76 -6.98 27.11
C ALA A 51 -5.71 -5.86 28.15
N THR A 52 -5.34 -4.64 27.74
CA THR A 52 -5.24 -3.47 28.61
C THR A 52 -6.44 -2.52 28.50
N GLY A 53 -7.43 -2.82 27.65
CA GLY A 53 -8.60 -1.96 27.45
C GLY A 53 -8.31 -0.63 26.74
N ASN A 54 -7.15 -0.54 26.07
CA ASN A 54 -6.66 0.63 25.37
C ASN A 54 -7.23 0.75 23.94
N ILE A 55 -8.55 0.57 23.80
CA ILE A 55 -9.29 0.67 22.53
C ILE A 55 -10.64 1.37 22.77
N GLY A 56 -11.15 2.10 21.76
CA GLY A 56 -12.53 2.61 21.76
C GLY A 56 -12.76 3.90 22.55
N ARG A 57 -11.71 4.68 22.83
CA ARG A 57 -11.83 6.01 23.46
C ARG A 57 -10.75 6.98 22.94
N PRO A 58 -10.96 8.30 23.03
CA PRO A 58 -9.90 9.27 22.76
C PRO A 58 -8.67 9.06 23.66
N GLY A 59 -7.48 9.16 23.08
CA GLY A 59 -6.21 9.02 23.80
C GLY A 59 -5.67 7.58 23.91
N VAL A 60 -6.36 6.59 23.35
CA VAL A 60 -5.87 5.20 23.25
C VAL A 60 -5.97 4.69 21.82
N GLY A 61 -5.35 3.54 21.54
CA GLY A 61 -5.54 2.83 20.28
C GLY A 61 -4.28 2.14 19.75
N VAL A 62 -4.45 1.47 18.61
CA VAL A 62 -3.39 0.79 17.86
C VAL A 62 -3.28 1.51 16.51
N ASN A 63 -2.24 2.34 16.38
CA ASN A 63 -2.13 3.33 15.32
C ASN A 63 -0.96 2.99 14.39
N PRO A 64 -1.20 2.34 13.23
CA PRO A 64 -0.18 2.22 12.19
C PRO A 64 0.13 3.59 11.59
N LEU A 65 1.40 3.99 11.62
CA LEU A 65 1.88 5.18 10.94
C LEU A 65 2.10 4.87 9.46
N ARG A 66 1.07 5.14 8.64
CA ARG A 66 1.16 5.03 7.18
C ARG A 66 2.15 6.06 6.64
N GLY A 67 2.93 5.67 5.62
CA GLY A 67 4.01 6.49 5.04
C GLY A 67 3.52 7.49 3.99
N GLN A 68 3.24 7.00 2.78
CA GLN A 68 2.85 7.88 1.66
C GLN A 68 1.46 8.51 1.87
N ASN A 69 1.29 9.69 1.29
CA ASN A 69 0.15 10.60 1.44
C ASN A 69 -1.23 9.98 1.21
N ASN A 70 -1.34 8.98 0.34
CA ASN A 70 -2.62 8.36 -0.04
C ASN A 70 -2.60 6.83 0.04
N VAL A 71 -1.64 6.21 0.74
CA VAL A 71 -1.64 4.73 0.89
C VAL A 71 -2.95 4.24 1.48
N GLN A 72 -3.53 4.98 2.45
CA GLN A 72 -4.84 4.63 3.00
C GLN A 72 -5.93 4.71 1.92
N GLY A 73 -5.98 5.79 1.14
CA GLY A 73 -6.98 5.97 0.08
C GLY A 73 -6.82 5.00 -1.09
N SER A 74 -5.58 4.67 -1.48
CA SER A 74 -5.28 3.65 -2.49
C SER A 74 -5.82 2.29 -2.08
N CYS A 75 -5.53 1.85 -0.84
CA CYS A 75 -6.13 0.63 -0.30
C CYS A 75 -7.66 0.71 -0.25
N ASP A 76 -8.24 1.83 0.22
CA ASP A 76 -9.69 2.02 0.27
C ASP A 76 -10.35 1.89 -1.13
N MET A 77 -9.63 2.26 -2.20
CA MET A 77 -10.09 2.22 -3.59
C MET A 77 -9.75 0.91 -4.31
N GLY A 78 -9.41 -0.15 -3.57
CA GLY A 78 -9.26 -1.51 -4.12
C GLY A 78 -7.92 -1.77 -4.81
N SER A 79 -6.87 -0.99 -4.54
CA SER A 79 -5.51 -1.22 -5.08
C SER A 79 -4.80 -2.45 -4.48
N PHE A 80 -5.55 -3.50 -4.18
CA PHE A 80 -5.08 -4.82 -3.80
C PHE A 80 -5.71 -5.86 -4.74
N PRO A 81 -4.96 -6.90 -5.13
CA PRO A 81 -5.42 -7.84 -6.15
C PRO A 81 -6.57 -8.75 -5.69
N HIS A 82 -6.98 -8.70 -4.42
CA HIS A 82 -7.98 -9.60 -3.84
C HIS A 82 -9.27 -8.87 -3.42
N GLU A 83 -9.40 -7.57 -3.66
CA GLU A 83 -10.55 -6.80 -3.20
C GLU A 83 -10.97 -5.69 -4.16
N LEU A 84 -12.25 -5.35 -4.07
CA LEU A 84 -12.87 -4.20 -4.71
C LEU A 84 -12.94 -3.02 -3.72
N PRO A 85 -13.17 -1.78 -4.20
CA PRO A 85 -13.24 -0.61 -3.33
C PRO A 85 -14.14 -0.82 -2.09
N GLY A 86 -13.64 -0.38 -0.94
CA GLY A 86 -14.28 -0.56 0.37
C GLY A 86 -13.91 -1.86 1.09
N TYR A 87 -12.73 -2.44 0.83
CA TYR A 87 -12.23 -3.67 1.48
C TYR A 87 -13.14 -4.89 1.29
N ARG A 88 -13.72 -5.03 0.09
CA ARG A 88 -14.68 -6.10 -0.20
C ARG A 88 -14.02 -7.17 -1.07
N HIS A 89 -13.86 -8.37 -0.55
CA HIS A 89 -13.15 -9.45 -1.25
C HIS A 89 -13.77 -9.77 -2.62
N ILE A 90 -12.94 -9.92 -3.64
CA ILE A 90 -13.36 -10.12 -5.04
C ILE A 90 -14.19 -11.40 -5.23
N SER A 91 -13.90 -12.46 -4.48
CA SER A 91 -14.63 -13.73 -4.55
C SER A 91 -16.06 -13.69 -4.00
N GLY A 92 -16.52 -12.58 -3.41
CA GLY A 92 -17.92 -12.43 -2.98
C GLY A 92 -18.86 -12.10 -4.14
N GLU A 93 -19.76 -13.01 -4.52
CA GLU A 93 -20.75 -12.83 -5.61
C GLU A 93 -21.56 -11.53 -5.45
N ALA A 94 -22.21 -11.34 -4.30
CA ALA A 94 -22.98 -10.12 -4.01
C ALA A 94 -22.13 -8.82 -4.01
N VAL A 95 -20.80 -8.93 -3.87
CA VAL A 95 -19.91 -7.79 -4.06
C VAL A 95 -19.75 -7.51 -5.54
N ARG A 96 -19.41 -8.53 -6.33
CA ARG A 96 -19.21 -8.40 -7.78
C ARG A 96 -20.47 -7.90 -8.48
N ASP A 97 -21.65 -8.44 -8.15
CA ASP A 97 -22.92 -8.03 -8.77
C ASP A 97 -23.13 -6.50 -8.79
N ILE A 98 -22.74 -5.82 -7.71
CA ILE A 98 -22.84 -4.36 -7.59
C ILE A 98 -21.95 -3.68 -8.64
N TYR A 99 -20.70 -4.12 -8.76
CA TYR A 99 -19.72 -3.52 -9.66
C TYR A 99 -19.96 -3.92 -11.12
N GLU A 100 -20.32 -5.19 -11.37
CA GLU A 100 -20.70 -5.67 -12.71
C GLU A 100 -21.91 -4.91 -13.24
N SER A 101 -22.90 -4.64 -12.40
CA SER A 101 -24.06 -3.82 -12.77
C SER A 101 -23.70 -2.35 -13.04
N LEU A 102 -22.72 -1.78 -12.32
CA LEU A 102 -22.32 -0.39 -12.49
C LEU A 102 -21.41 -0.18 -13.70
N TRP A 103 -20.53 -1.14 -13.97
CA TRP A 103 -19.51 -1.05 -15.01
C TRP A 103 -19.92 -1.73 -16.32
N GLY A 104 -20.98 -2.55 -16.31
CA GLY A 104 -21.49 -3.22 -17.51
C GLY A 104 -20.55 -4.30 -18.04
N VAL A 105 -19.72 -4.89 -17.19
CA VAL A 105 -18.73 -5.93 -17.53
C VAL A 105 -18.71 -7.01 -16.46
N LYS A 106 -18.49 -8.26 -16.85
CA LYS A 106 -18.30 -9.38 -15.93
C LYS A 106 -16.89 -9.31 -15.32
N LEU A 107 -16.78 -9.53 -14.01
CA LEU A 107 -15.53 -9.52 -13.28
C LEU A 107 -15.01 -10.95 -13.07
N ASP A 108 -13.68 -11.09 -13.02
CA ASP A 108 -13.03 -12.31 -12.56
C ASP A 108 -13.19 -12.40 -11.03
N GLU A 109 -13.44 -13.61 -10.53
CA GLU A 109 -13.61 -13.88 -9.10
C GLU A 109 -12.32 -14.32 -8.38
N GLU A 110 -11.29 -14.62 -9.17
CA GLU A 110 -9.99 -15.02 -8.68
C GLU A 110 -9.12 -13.81 -8.30
N PRO A 111 -8.48 -13.82 -7.13
CA PRO A 111 -7.51 -12.81 -6.77
C PRO A 111 -6.34 -12.74 -7.78
N GLY A 112 -5.94 -11.53 -8.14
CA GLY A 112 -4.77 -11.28 -8.98
C GLY A 112 -3.43 -11.53 -8.27
N LEU A 113 -2.35 -11.28 -9.01
CA LEU A 113 -0.98 -11.41 -8.52
C LEU A 113 -0.56 -10.22 -7.66
N ARG A 114 0.39 -10.44 -6.74
CA ARG A 114 1.13 -9.36 -6.06
C ARG A 114 2.46 -9.12 -6.77
N ILE A 115 3.09 -7.96 -6.55
CA ILE A 115 4.32 -7.56 -7.25
C ILE A 115 5.40 -8.67 -7.28
N PRO A 116 5.77 -9.33 -6.17
CA PRO A 116 6.75 -10.42 -6.24
C PRO A 116 6.32 -11.56 -7.16
N ASN A 117 5.04 -11.91 -7.15
CA ASN A 117 4.49 -12.97 -8.02
C ASN A 117 4.39 -12.53 -9.49
N MET A 118 4.17 -11.24 -9.76
CA MET A 118 4.21 -10.70 -11.11
C MET A 118 5.63 -10.78 -11.70
N LEU A 119 6.65 -10.45 -10.90
CA LEU A 119 8.04 -10.51 -11.31
C LEU A 119 8.52 -11.96 -11.53
N ASP A 120 8.18 -12.88 -10.62
CA ASP A 120 8.40 -14.32 -10.82
C ASP A 120 7.74 -14.80 -12.11
N ALA A 121 6.45 -14.48 -12.31
CA ALA A 121 5.69 -14.88 -13.48
C ALA A 121 6.24 -14.27 -14.79
N ALA A 122 6.84 -13.09 -14.73
CA ALA A 122 7.49 -12.44 -15.86
C ALA A 122 8.81 -13.14 -16.23
N VAL A 123 9.62 -13.50 -15.23
CA VAL A 123 10.83 -14.31 -15.43
C VAL A 123 10.48 -15.68 -16.03
N ASP A 124 9.40 -16.31 -15.58
CA ASP A 124 8.88 -17.57 -16.12
C ASP A 124 8.21 -17.41 -17.51
N GLY A 125 8.03 -16.16 -17.97
CA GLY A 125 7.49 -15.84 -19.28
C GLY A 125 5.97 -15.92 -19.41
N SER A 126 5.23 -16.08 -18.31
CA SER A 126 3.76 -16.11 -18.27
C SER A 126 3.11 -14.73 -18.06
N PHE A 127 3.87 -13.75 -17.60
CA PHE A 127 3.43 -12.37 -17.40
C PHE A 127 4.13 -11.45 -18.41
N LYS A 128 3.36 -10.82 -19.30
CA LYS A 128 3.91 -10.17 -20.51
C LYS A 128 3.95 -8.66 -20.46
N GLY A 129 3.16 -8.02 -19.61
CA GLY A 129 3.20 -6.57 -19.54
C GLY A 129 2.62 -6.00 -18.27
N ILE A 130 3.07 -4.79 -17.96
CA ILE A 130 2.76 -4.08 -16.72
C ILE A 130 2.55 -2.59 -17.01
N TYR A 131 1.62 -2.00 -16.27
CA TYR A 131 1.39 -0.56 -16.23
C TYR A 131 1.72 -0.03 -14.84
N ILE A 132 2.83 0.71 -14.74
CA ILE A 132 3.38 1.21 -13.48
C ILE A 132 3.08 2.70 -13.38
N GLN A 133 2.23 3.08 -12.42
CA GLN A 133 1.81 4.46 -12.21
C GLN A 133 2.40 5.02 -10.92
N GLY A 134 3.25 6.05 -11.04
CA GLY A 134 3.78 6.81 -9.90
C GLY A 134 4.62 5.97 -8.93
N GLU A 135 5.32 4.95 -9.41
CA GLU A 135 6.15 4.05 -8.61
C GLU A 135 7.47 3.72 -9.31
N ASP A 136 8.55 3.61 -8.53
CA ASP A 136 9.88 3.24 -9.01
C ASP A 136 10.30 1.88 -8.43
N ILE A 137 9.65 0.82 -8.90
CA ILE A 137 9.83 -0.54 -8.37
C ILE A 137 11.27 -1.03 -8.49
N LEU A 138 12.06 -0.57 -9.47
CA LEU A 138 13.46 -1.00 -9.59
C LEU A 138 14.31 -0.52 -8.41
N GLN A 139 14.08 0.71 -7.94
CA GLN A 139 14.87 1.30 -6.85
C GLN A 139 14.27 1.02 -5.46
N SER A 140 12.95 0.90 -5.34
CA SER A 140 12.26 0.74 -4.05
C SER A 140 12.04 -0.70 -3.62
N ASP A 141 12.02 -1.67 -4.54
CA ASP A 141 11.74 -3.07 -4.20
C ASP A 141 13.02 -3.86 -3.85
N PRO A 142 12.90 -4.93 -3.02
CA PRO A 142 14.03 -5.77 -2.67
C PRO A 142 14.51 -6.62 -3.86
N ASP A 143 15.76 -7.06 -3.78
CA ASP A 143 16.41 -7.87 -4.82
C ASP A 143 16.33 -7.23 -6.22
N THR A 144 16.99 -6.08 -6.36
CA THR A 144 17.06 -5.30 -7.60
C THR A 144 17.44 -6.12 -8.83
N LYS A 145 18.22 -7.19 -8.67
CA LYS A 145 18.59 -8.08 -9.80
C LYS A 145 17.39 -8.87 -10.31
N HIS A 146 16.58 -9.39 -9.39
CA HIS A 146 15.36 -10.11 -9.73
C HIS A 146 14.32 -9.16 -10.36
N VAL A 147 14.12 -7.97 -9.78
CA VAL A 147 13.23 -6.95 -10.34
C VAL A 147 13.64 -6.57 -11.77
N ALA A 148 14.92 -6.26 -11.98
CA ALA A 148 15.47 -5.94 -13.29
C ALA A 148 15.26 -7.08 -14.31
N ALA A 149 15.45 -8.33 -13.89
CA ALA A 149 15.22 -9.49 -14.75
C ALA A 149 13.76 -9.65 -15.14
N GLY A 150 12.82 -9.48 -14.19
CA GLY A 150 11.39 -9.51 -14.45
C GLY A 150 10.95 -8.40 -15.41
N LEU A 151 11.40 -7.16 -15.17
CA LEU A 151 11.11 -6.02 -16.04
C LEU A 151 11.66 -6.21 -17.47
N ALA A 152 12.88 -6.74 -17.61
CA ALA A 152 13.49 -6.99 -18.92
C ALA A 152 12.82 -8.14 -19.70
N ALA A 153 12.17 -9.07 -19.01
CA ALA A 153 11.51 -10.23 -19.62
C ALA A 153 10.11 -9.92 -20.18
N MET A 154 9.49 -8.81 -19.75
CA MET A 154 8.18 -8.38 -20.22
C MET A 154 8.24 -7.80 -21.63
N GLU A 155 7.19 -8.04 -22.42
CA GLU A 155 7.02 -7.54 -23.79
C GLU A 155 6.52 -6.09 -23.82
N CYS A 156 5.88 -5.62 -22.75
CA CYS A 156 5.42 -4.24 -22.64
C CYS A 156 5.48 -3.74 -21.20
N VAL A 157 6.33 -2.75 -20.95
CA VAL A 157 6.41 -2.04 -19.66
C VAL A 157 6.02 -0.59 -19.91
N VAL A 158 4.90 -0.18 -19.35
CA VAL A 158 4.43 1.21 -19.40
C VAL A 158 4.75 1.88 -18.08
N VAL A 159 5.41 3.03 -18.13
CA VAL A 159 5.67 3.88 -16.96
C VAL A 159 4.87 5.16 -17.11
N HIS A 160 4.10 5.50 -16.08
CA HIS A 160 3.37 6.76 -15.96
C HIS A 160 3.90 7.55 -14.75
N ASP A 161 4.80 8.49 -15.01
CA ASP A 161 5.48 9.26 -13.97
C ASP A 161 5.86 10.67 -14.48
N LEU A 162 6.31 11.53 -13.57
CA LEU A 162 6.78 12.89 -13.83
C LEU A 162 8.21 12.92 -14.40
N PHE A 163 9.05 11.97 -13.98
CA PHE A 163 10.47 11.94 -14.27
C PHE A 163 10.90 10.59 -14.83
N LEU A 164 11.99 10.59 -15.61
CA LEU A 164 12.68 9.35 -15.94
C LEU A 164 13.31 8.81 -14.64
N ASN A 165 12.72 7.74 -14.12
CA ASN A 165 13.14 7.05 -12.90
C ASN A 165 13.95 5.78 -13.26
N GLU A 166 14.41 5.03 -12.25
CA GLU A 166 15.23 3.84 -12.50
C GLU A 166 14.44 2.74 -13.24
N THR A 167 13.16 2.59 -12.91
CA THR A 167 12.22 1.70 -13.61
C THR A 167 12.07 2.04 -15.09
N ALA A 168 12.11 3.32 -15.46
CA ALA A 168 11.98 3.78 -16.85
C ALA A 168 13.11 3.30 -17.76
N ASN A 169 14.25 2.85 -17.23
CA ASN A 169 15.32 2.24 -18.01
C ASN A 169 14.89 0.93 -18.70
N TYR A 170 13.80 0.31 -18.25
CA TYR A 170 13.21 -0.91 -18.81
C TYR A 170 11.85 -0.65 -19.49
N ALA A 171 11.41 0.60 -19.55
CA ALA A 171 10.12 0.96 -20.11
C ALA A 171 10.13 0.91 -21.65
N HIS A 172 9.02 0.44 -22.20
CA HIS A 172 8.72 0.48 -23.63
C HIS A 172 7.89 1.72 -23.98
N VAL A 173 7.09 2.20 -23.03
CA VAL A 173 6.25 3.39 -23.17
C VAL A 173 6.40 4.25 -21.92
N PHE A 174 6.51 5.56 -22.11
CA PHE A 174 6.50 6.53 -21.03
C PHE A 174 5.37 7.53 -21.22
N LEU A 175 4.48 7.63 -20.23
CA LEU A 175 3.38 8.59 -20.18
C LEU A 175 3.70 9.66 -19.12
N PRO A 176 3.77 10.96 -19.49
CA PRO A 176 4.02 12.00 -18.51
C PRO A 176 2.83 12.20 -17.56
N GLY A 177 3.09 12.16 -16.25
CA GLY A 177 2.10 12.45 -15.22
C GLY A 177 1.92 13.93 -14.91
N SER A 178 1.10 14.19 -13.88
CA SER A 178 0.83 15.53 -13.33
C SER A 178 1.16 15.60 -11.83
N THR A 179 1.60 16.78 -11.37
CA THR A 179 1.91 17.02 -9.95
C THR A 179 0.64 17.28 -9.14
N PHE A 180 0.73 17.23 -7.81
CA PHE A 180 -0.41 17.59 -6.95
C PHE A 180 -0.87 19.06 -7.12
N LEU A 181 -0.03 19.94 -7.66
CA LEU A 181 -0.37 21.33 -7.97
C LEU A 181 -1.25 21.45 -9.22
N GLU A 182 -1.20 20.45 -10.09
CA GLU A 182 -1.92 20.40 -11.37
C GLU A 182 -3.20 19.55 -11.29
N LYS A 183 -3.35 18.76 -10.22
CA LYS A 183 -4.49 17.87 -9.97
C LYS A 183 -5.59 18.54 -9.16
N ASP A 184 -6.80 18.00 -9.32
CA ASP A 184 -7.96 18.23 -8.45
C ASP A 184 -8.45 16.87 -7.92
N GLY A 185 -8.80 16.78 -6.65
CA GLY A 185 -9.22 15.52 -6.03
C GLY A 185 -8.95 15.45 -4.54
N THR A 186 -8.66 14.25 -4.03
CA THR A 186 -8.51 14.01 -2.59
C THR A 186 -7.36 13.08 -2.24
N PHE A 187 -6.79 13.25 -1.05
CA PHE A 187 -5.93 12.26 -0.40
C PHE A 187 -6.53 11.83 0.94
N THR A 188 -6.52 10.53 1.20
CA THR A 188 -6.89 9.95 2.50
C THR A 188 -5.63 9.64 3.28
N ASN A 189 -5.44 10.33 4.41
CA ASN A 189 -4.20 10.23 5.21
C ASN A 189 -4.25 9.08 6.25
N ALA A 190 -3.19 8.96 7.06
CA ALA A 190 -3.03 7.89 8.07
C ALA A 190 -4.13 7.83 9.14
N GLU A 191 -4.76 8.97 9.48
CA GLU A 191 -5.89 9.02 10.43
C GLU A 191 -7.25 8.86 9.74
N ARG A 192 -7.25 8.41 8.47
CA ARG A 192 -8.44 8.23 7.61
C ARG A 192 -9.15 9.54 7.26
N ARG A 193 -8.48 10.69 7.38
CA ARG A 193 -9.03 11.98 6.97
C ARG A 193 -8.91 12.13 5.47
N ILE A 194 -10.03 12.48 4.83
CA ILE A 194 -10.08 12.86 3.42
C ILE A 194 -9.76 14.35 3.32
N ASN A 195 -8.61 14.68 2.72
CA ASN A 195 -8.13 16.03 2.49
C ASN A 195 -8.31 16.41 1.02
N MET A 196 -8.78 17.63 0.77
CA MET A 196 -9.00 18.16 -0.58
C MET A 196 -7.68 18.66 -1.20
N VAL A 197 -7.40 18.25 -2.43
CA VAL A 197 -6.32 18.75 -3.28
C VAL A 197 -6.93 19.67 -4.32
N ARG A 198 -6.44 20.91 -4.42
CA ARG A 198 -6.94 21.90 -5.40
C ARG A 198 -5.91 22.14 -6.48
N LYS A 199 -6.39 22.17 -7.72
CA LYS A 199 -5.61 22.62 -8.86
C LYS A 199 -5.22 24.09 -8.69
N VAL A 200 -3.94 24.38 -8.83
CA VAL A 200 -3.38 25.74 -8.79
C VAL A 200 -2.51 26.06 -10.01
N LEU A 201 -2.15 25.05 -10.81
CA LEU A 201 -1.45 25.17 -12.07
C LEU A 201 -2.17 24.34 -13.15
N GLU A 202 -2.02 24.74 -14.41
CA GLU A 202 -2.45 23.91 -15.55
C GLU A 202 -1.44 22.77 -15.79
N PRO A 203 -1.89 21.54 -16.10
CA PRO A 203 -0.98 20.41 -16.37
C PRO A 203 -0.04 20.72 -17.53
N LYS A 204 1.28 20.69 -17.26
CA LYS A 204 2.29 20.88 -18.32
C LYS A 204 2.26 19.77 -19.37
N ALA A 205 1.90 18.56 -18.94
CA ALA A 205 1.71 17.38 -19.79
C ALA A 205 0.38 17.38 -20.56
N ARG A 206 -0.38 18.47 -20.54
CA ARG A 206 -1.75 18.65 -21.10
C ARG A 206 -2.86 17.95 -20.32
N TYR A 207 -2.60 16.77 -19.79
CA TYR A 207 -3.58 15.96 -19.06
C TYR A 207 -3.13 15.68 -17.62
N ALA A 208 -4.09 15.55 -16.71
CA ALA A 208 -3.89 14.91 -15.43
C ALA A 208 -3.90 13.38 -15.58
N ASP A 209 -3.40 12.67 -14.57
CA ASP A 209 -3.15 11.23 -14.72
C ASP A 209 -4.41 10.41 -15.05
N TRP A 210 -5.57 10.80 -14.50
CA TRP A 210 -6.85 10.12 -14.74
C TRP A 210 -7.50 10.49 -16.08
N GLU A 211 -7.02 11.54 -16.74
CA GLU A 211 -7.46 11.91 -18.11
C GLU A 211 -6.64 11.16 -19.16
N ALA A 212 -5.45 10.69 -18.80
CA ALA A 212 -4.52 10.01 -19.71
C ALA A 212 -4.79 8.49 -19.86
N THR A 213 -5.73 7.94 -19.09
CA THR A 213 -6.10 6.51 -19.02
C THR A 213 -7.58 6.32 -19.25
#